data_AF-A0A0K8RDU1-F1
#
_entry.id   AF-A0A0K8RDU1-F1
#
_cell.length_a   1.000
_cell.length_b   1.000
_cell.length_c   1.000
_cell.angle_alpha   90.00
_cell.angle_beta   90.00
_cell.angle_gamma   90.00
#
_symmetry.space_group_name_H-M   'P 1'
#
loop_
_entity.id
_entity.type
_entity.pdbx_description
1 polymer ?
#
loop_
_entity_poly.entity_id
_entity_poly.type
_entity_poly.pdbx_seq_one_letter_code
_entity_poly.pdbx_strand_id
1 'polypeptide(L)'
;MVTENDELPANFFNGSDYCKVLSERKNATACELPKDVKENTANTPCNMQCCFDNKTVTVHSPDGTRCDGEKVCLQGMCVVERKRNITSSE
;
A
#
# COMPACT_ATOMS: atom_id res chain seq x y z
N MET A 1 0.02 0.74 -29.89
CA MET A 1 0.22 -0.21 -28.78
C MET A 1 -0.45 0.38 -27.56
N VAL A 2 -1.50 -0.27 -27.06
CA VAL A 2 -1.98 0.02 -25.70
C VAL A 2 -0.97 -0.66 -24.80
N THR A 3 -0.08 0.10 -24.17
CA THR A 3 0.68 -0.42 -23.04
C THR A 3 -0.35 -0.63 -21.94
N GLU A 4 -0.82 -1.86 -21.78
CA GLU A 4 -1.50 -2.23 -20.54
C GLU A 4 -0.54 -1.84 -19.41
N ASN A 5 -0.98 -0.93 -18.54
CA ASN A 5 -0.16 -0.46 -17.43
C ASN A 5 -0.07 -1.62 -16.42
N ASP A 6 0.91 -2.52 -16.62
CA ASP A 6 1.28 -3.60 -15.70
C ASP A 6 1.94 -3.09 -14.39
N GLU A 7 1.79 -1.78 -14.11
CA GLU A 7 2.37 -1.14 -12.96
C GLU A 7 1.51 -1.35 -11.71
N LEU A 8 2.17 -1.56 -10.56
CA LEU A 8 1.50 -1.80 -9.29
C LEU A 8 0.93 -0.50 -8.69
N PRO A 9 -0.14 -0.57 -7.88
CA PRO A 9 -0.79 0.61 -7.27
C PRO A 9 0.15 1.61 -6.60
N ALA A 10 1.25 1.15 -5.97
CA ALA A 10 2.23 2.03 -5.33
C ALA A 10 2.94 3.00 -6.27
N ASN A 11 2.94 2.75 -7.59
CA ASN A 11 3.47 3.68 -8.58
C ASN A 11 2.54 4.88 -8.81
N PHE A 12 1.24 4.73 -8.51
CA PHE A 12 0.23 5.74 -8.79
C PHE A 12 -0.27 6.44 -7.52
N PHE A 13 -0.28 5.75 -6.39
CA PHE A 13 -0.85 6.25 -5.14
C PHE A 13 0.21 6.36 -4.05
N ASN A 14 0.33 7.55 -3.45
CA ASN A 14 0.91 7.68 -2.12
C ASN A 14 -0.11 7.18 -1.07
N GLY A 15 0.33 6.98 0.18
CA GLY A 15 -0.53 6.48 1.24
C GLY A 15 -1.81 7.31 1.46
N SER A 16 -1.71 8.64 1.47
CA SER A 16 -2.88 9.49 1.71
C SER A 16 -3.90 9.43 0.57
N ASP A 17 -3.45 9.40 -0.68
CA ASP A 17 -4.35 9.24 -1.82
C ASP A 17 -4.96 7.84 -1.86
N TYR A 18 -4.18 6.82 -1.47
CA TYR A 18 -4.69 5.46 -1.34
C TYR A 18 -5.78 5.34 -0.26
N CYS A 19 -5.62 6.03 0.88
CA CYS A 19 -6.65 6.10 1.91
C CYS A 19 -7.97 6.68 1.38
N LYS A 20 -7.92 7.69 0.50
CA LYS A 20 -9.13 8.27 -0.11
C LYS A 20 -9.81 7.27 -1.05
N VAL A 21 -9.04 6.48 -1.80
CA VAL A 21 -9.58 5.45 -2.70
C VAL A 21 -10.25 4.33 -1.90
N LEU A 22 -9.62 3.84 -0.84
CA LEU A 22 -10.12 2.71 -0.06
C LEU A 22 -11.36 3.03 0.79
N SER A 23 -11.50 4.27 1.25
CA SER A 23 -12.47 4.59 2.30
C SER A 23 -13.87 4.95 1.79
N GLU A 24 -14.10 5.08 0.47
CA GLU A 24 -15.27 5.78 -0.13
C GLU A 24 -15.51 7.21 0.42
N ARG A 25 -14.69 7.64 1.39
CA ARG A 25 -14.80 8.85 2.19
C ARG A 25 -13.69 9.78 1.75
N LYS A 26 -14.08 10.85 1.05
CA LYS A 26 -13.16 11.82 0.42
C LYS A 26 -12.15 12.50 1.37
N ASN A 27 -12.30 12.32 2.68
CA ASN A 27 -11.51 13.01 3.72
C ASN A 27 -10.53 12.08 4.46
N ALA A 28 -10.35 10.84 4.02
CA ALA A 28 -9.35 9.97 4.64
C ALA A 28 -7.93 10.38 4.26
N THR A 29 -7.02 10.31 5.22
CA THR A 29 -5.58 10.57 5.02
C THR A 29 -4.74 9.51 5.72
N ALA A 30 -3.53 9.29 5.23
CA ALA A 30 -2.54 8.54 5.97
C ALA A 30 -2.20 9.27 7.27
N CYS A 31 -2.06 8.51 8.36
CA CYS A 31 -1.74 9.05 9.68
C CYS A 31 -0.84 8.08 10.45
N GLU A 32 -0.07 8.61 11.39
CA GLU A 32 0.68 7.81 12.37
C GLU A 32 -0.14 7.69 13.66
N LEU A 33 -0.28 6.50 14.24
CA LEU A 33 -0.80 6.39 15.60
C LEU A 33 0.23 6.87 16.62
N PRO A 34 -0.21 7.45 17.75
CA PRO A 34 0.68 7.78 18.85
C PRO A 34 1.49 6.53 19.27
N LYS A 35 2.80 6.72 19.46
CA LYS A 35 3.75 5.65 19.84
C LYS A 35 3.38 4.94 21.15
N ASP A 36 2.48 5.51 21.95
CA ASP A 36 2.03 5.00 23.25
C ASP A 36 0.97 3.90 23.19
N VAL A 37 0.46 3.55 22.00
CA VAL A 37 -0.36 2.34 21.83
C VAL A 37 0.57 1.11 21.85
N LYS A 38 0.91 0.67 23.06
CA LYS A 38 1.62 -0.58 23.35
C LYS A 38 0.98 -1.71 22.53
N GLU A 39 1.79 -2.40 21.72
CA GLU A 39 1.42 -3.48 20.79
C GLU A 39 0.77 -3.10 19.45
N ASN A 40 1.18 -1.99 18.82
CA ASN A 40 0.81 -1.77 17.41
C ASN A 40 1.61 -2.68 16.46
N THR A 41 1.17 -3.94 16.33
CA THR A 41 1.49 -4.85 15.21
C THR A 41 1.01 -4.31 13.85
N ALA A 42 0.31 -3.17 13.85
CA ALA A 42 -0.32 -2.53 12.69
C ALA A 42 0.62 -1.67 11.82
N ASN A 43 1.76 -1.18 12.31
CA ASN A 43 2.68 -0.37 11.51
C ASN A 43 3.85 -1.20 11.01
N THR A 44 3.57 -2.12 10.09
CA THR A 44 4.60 -2.74 9.24
C THR A 44 4.67 -1.97 7.93
N PRO A 45 5.76 -2.03 7.14
CA PRO A 45 5.80 -1.34 5.84
C PRO A 45 4.64 -1.66 4.89
N CYS A 46 4.03 -2.85 5.05
CA CYS A 46 2.88 -3.31 4.26
C CYS A 46 1.51 -3.07 4.89
N ASN A 47 1.46 -2.39 6.03
CA ASN A 47 0.23 -1.92 6.63
C ASN A 47 0.37 -0.43 6.98
N MET A 48 -0.69 0.31 6.70
CA MET A 48 -0.73 1.73 6.99
C MET A 48 -2.06 2.08 7.63
N GLN A 49 -2.12 3.27 8.23
CA GLN A 49 -3.33 3.72 8.88
C GLN A 49 -3.97 4.83 8.08
N CYS A 50 -5.27 4.67 7.89
CA CYS A 50 -6.11 5.70 7.31
C CYS A 50 -6.97 6.29 8.42
N CYS A 51 -6.80 7.58 8.65
CA CYS A 51 -7.61 8.35 9.58
C CYS A 51 -8.68 9.09 8.80
N PHE A 52 -9.91 9.06 9.31
CA PHE A 52 -11.02 9.88 8.85
C PHE A 52 -11.92 10.21 10.03
N ASP A 53 -12.26 11.49 10.19
CA ASP A 53 -12.95 12.00 11.37
C ASP A 53 -12.24 11.54 12.67
N ASN A 54 -12.97 10.89 13.58
CA ASN A 54 -12.44 10.32 14.82
C ASN A 54 -12.20 8.80 14.73
N LYS A 55 -12.06 8.26 13.52
CA LYS A 55 -11.82 6.83 13.29
C LYS A 55 -10.48 6.61 12.63
N THR A 56 -9.84 5.53 13.06
CA THR A 56 -8.60 5.03 12.48
C THR A 56 -8.82 3.59 12.06
N VAL A 57 -8.44 3.26 10.83
CA VAL A 57 -8.47 1.90 10.31
C VAL A 57 -7.08 1.53 9.81
N THR A 58 -6.66 0.31 10.12
CA THR A 58 -5.46 -0.29 9.53
C THR A 58 -5.85 -0.93 8.20
N VAL A 59 -5.15 -0.55 7.14
CA VAL A 59 -5.31 -1.11 5.80
C VAL A 59 -3.95 -1.59 5.29
N HIS A 60 -3.96 -2.40 4.24
CA HIS A 60 -2.73 -2.73 3.55
C HIS A 60 -2.19 -1.50 2.82
N SER A 61 -0.86 -1.35 2.84
CA SER A 61 -0.19 -0.39 1.95
C SER A 61 -0.48 -0.76 0.48
N PRO A 62 -0.43 0.21 -0.46
CA PRO A 62 -0.59 -0.10 -1.88
C PRO A 62 0.35 -1.22 -2.32
N ASP A 63 -0.16 -2.16 -3.10
CA ASP A 63 0.66 -3.20 -3.70
C ASP A 63 1.81 -2.57 -4.50
N GLY A 64 3.02 -3.08 -4.33
CA GLY A 64 4.27 -2.49 -4.85
C GLY A 64 5.05 -1.62 -3.87
N THR A 65 4.50 -1.28 -2.70
CA THR A 65 5.20 -0.50 -1.67
C THR A 65 6.46 -1.24 -1.22
N ARG A 66 7.62 -0.55 -1.18
CA ARG A 66 8.89 -1.17 -0.72
C ARG A 66 8.83 -1.48 0.77
N CYS A 67 9.16 -2.71 1.13
CA CYS A 67 9.14 -3.16 2.52
C CYS A 67 10.49 -3.63 3.08
N ASP A 68 11.39 -4.10 2.21
CA ASP A 68 12.74 -4.53 2.59
C ASP A 68 13.60 -4.76 1.33
N GLY A 69 14.52 -3.84 1.02
CA GLY A 69 15.39 -3.94 -0.16
C GLY A 69 14.62 -4.20 -1.47
N GLU A 70 14.80 -5.40 -2.03
CA GLU A 70 14.12 -5.86 -3.26
C GLU A 70 12.70 -6.42 -3.06
N LYS A 71 12.18 -6.40 -1.83
CA LYS A 71 10.84 -6.87 -1.51
C LYS A 71 9.81 -5.75 -1.59
N VAL A 72 8.62 -6.12 -2.02
CA VAL A 72 7.46 -5.25 -2.12
C VAL A 72 6.29 -5.84 -1.34
N CYS A 73 5.35 -4.98 -0.96
CA CYS A 73 4.09 -5.37 -0.38
C CYS A 73 3.16 -5.90 -1.46
N LEU A 74 2.63 -7.11 -1.27
CA LEU A 74 1.53 -7.65 -2.04
C LEU A 74 0.51 -8.24 -1.05
N GLN A 75 -0.73 -7.78 -1.10
CA GLN A 75 -1.81 -8.19 -0.19
C GLN A 75 -1.40 -8.11 1.30
N GLY A 76 -0.71 -7.03 1.69
CA GLY A 76 -0.27 -6.82 3.06
C GLY A 76 0.95 -7.63 3.50
N MET A 77 1.53 -8.46 2.64
CA MET A 77 2.70 -9.28 2.93
C MET A 77 3.94 -8.73 2.23
N CYS A 78 5.07 -8.70 2.93
CA CYS A 78 6.36 -8.33 2.35
C CYS A 78 6.96 -9.52 1.60
N VAL A 79 6.96 -9.46 0.27
CA VAL A 79 7.35 -10.59 -0.59
C VAL A 79 8.40 -10.16 -1.62
N VAL A 80 9.17 -11.12 -2.11
CA VAL A 80 10.13 -10.88 -3.20
C VAL A 80 9.35 -10.70 -4.50
N GLU A 81 9.55 -9.57 -5.18
CA GLU A 81 8.95 -9.31 -6.49
C GLU A 81 9.49 -10.32 -7.51
N ARG A 82 8.66 -11.26 -7.97
CA ARG A 82 8.99 -12.12 -9.11
C ARG A 82 8.48 -11.46 -10.39
N LYS A 83 9.33 -10.68 -11.05
CA LYS A 83 9.04 -10.20 -12.41
C LYS A 83 8.96 -11.41 -13.35
N ARG A 84 7.79 -11.70 -13.89
CA ARG A 84 7.67 -12.67 -14.98
C ARG A 84 8.30 -12.03 -16.21
N ASN A 85 9.33 -12.65 -16.77
CA ASN A 85 9.79 -12.31 -18.12
C ASN A 85 8.71 -12.78 -19.10
N ILE A 86 7.73 -11.93 -19.39
CA ILE A 86 6.79 -12.18 -20.48
C ILE A 86 7.60 -12.01 -21.76
N THR A 87 8.06 -13.12 -22.33
CA THR A 87 8.61 -13.13 -23.68
C THR A 87 7.42 -13.08 -24.61
N SER A 88 7.04 -11.89 -25.07
CA SER A 88 6.08 -11.75 -26.16
C SER A 88 6.68 -12.46 -27.37
N SER A 89 6.14 -13.63 -27.69
CA SER A 89 6.47 -14.32 -28.94
C SER A 89 5.65 -13.63 -30.03
N GLU A 90 6.33 -12.95 -30.96
CA GLU A 90 5.75 -12.37 -32.18
C GLU A 90 5.15 -13.43 -33.10
#